data_AF-A0A0C5BEP8-F1
#
_entry.id   AF-A0A0C5BEP8-F1
#
_cell.length_a   1.000
_cell.length_b   1.000
_cell.length_c   1.000
_cell.angle_alpha   90.00
_cell.angle_beta   90.00
_cell.angle_gamma   90.00
#
_symmetry.space_group_name_H-M   'P 1'
#
loop_
_entity.id
_entity.type
_entity.pdbx_description
1 polymer ?
#
loop_
_entity_poly.entity_id
_entity_poly.type
_entity_poly.pdbx_seq_one_letter_code
_entity_poly.pdbx_strand_id
1 'polypeptide(L)' 'MLQLIYKLEGRLDPHVIAEAKKDVKYGEYQVFLEDIISALSSADRPVPADILNKLVEESASWDLPDDICKDLRPE' A
#
# COMPACT_ATOMS: atom_id res chain seq x y z
N MET A 1 -3.22 1.12 9.13
CA MET A 1 -4.01 0.41 8.09
C MET A 1 -5.21 1.19 7.56
N LEU A 2 -6.34 1.34 8.27
CA LEU A 2 -7.52 2.03 7.70
C LEU A 2 -7.25 3.49 7.27
N GLN A 3 -6.41 4.21 8.02
CA GLN A 3 -5.97 5.56 7.62
C GLN A 3 -5.14 5.56 6.33
N LEU A 4 -4.32 4.51 6.11
CA LEU A 4 -3.52 4.36 4.89
C LEU A 4 -4.44 4.12 3.69
N ILE A 5 -5.44 3.24 3.83
CA ILE A 5 -6.47 3.02 2.81
C ILE A 5 -7.18 4.32 2.45
N TYR A 6 -7.60 5.11 3.44
CA TYR A 6 -8.29 6.38 3.19
C TYR A 6 -7.43 7.36 2.39
N LYS A 7 -6.12 7.43 2.66
CA LYS A 7 -5.18 8.26 1.89
C LYS A 7 -4.97 7.77 0.46
N LEU A 8 -5.23 6.50 0.20
CA LEU A 8 -5.12 5.87 -1.13
C LEU A 8 -6.43 5.97 -1.93
N GLU A 9 -7.54 6.35 -1.30
CA GLU A 9 -8.80 6.63 -2.00
C GLU A 9 -8.59 7.76 -3.03
N GLY A 10 -8.88 7.47 -4.30
CA GLY A 10 -8.65 8.39 -5.42
C GLY A 10 -7.26 8.26 -6.08
N ARG A 11 -6.35 7.47 -5.52
CA ARG A 11 -5.05 7.13 -6.14
C ARG A 11 -5.03 5.74 -6.75
N LEU A 12 -5.79 4.82 -6.17
CA LEU A 12 -5.94 3.45 -6.64
C LEU A 12 -7.35 3.20 -7.18
N ASP A 13 -7.48 2.14 -7.97
CA ASP A 13 -8.78 1.67 -8.46
C ASP A 13 -9.71 1.34 -7.27
N PRO A 14 -11.01 1.71 -7.34
CA PRO A 14 -11.96 1.42 -6.28
C PRO A 14 -12.05 -0.07 -5.89
N HIS A 15 -11.80 -0.99 -6.83
CA HIS A 15 -11.76 -2.42 -6.55
C HIS A 15 -10.58 -2.79 -5.63
N VAL A 16 -9.39 -2.23 -5.89
CA VAL A 16 -8.20 -2.44 -5.03
C VAL A 16 -8.46 -1.90 -3.62
N ILE A 17 -9.11 -0.74 -3.50
CA ILE A 17 -9.51 -0.18 -2.19
C ILE A 17 -10.51 -1.09 -1.47
N ALA A 18 -11.44 -1.71 -2.19
CA ALA A 18 -12.43 -2.61 -1.60
C ALA A 18 -11.79 -3.90 -1.06
N GLU A 19 -10.89 -4.53 -1.81
CA GLU A 19 -10.13 -5.70 -1.35
C GLU A 19 -9.22 -5.31 -0.18
N ALA A 20 -8.49 -4.20 -0.25
CA ALA A 20 -7.68 -3.72 0.86
C ALA A 20 -8.47 -3.53 2.17
N LYS A 21 -9.71 -3.04 2.11
CA LYS A 21 -10.60 -2.93 3.29
C LYS A 21 -11.00 -4.29 3.84
N LYS A 22 -11.19 -5.28 2.96
CA LYS A 22 -11.53 -6.65 3.30
C LYS A 22 -10.36 -7.34 4.00
N ASP A 23 -9.15 -7.21 3.47
CA ASP A 23 -7.94 -7.81 4.03
C ASP A 23 -7.66 -7.27 5.44
N VAL A 24 -7.75 -5.93 5.61
CA VAL A 24 -7.63 -5.29 6.93
C VAL A 24 -8.71 -5.77 7.91
N LYS A 25 -9.92 -6.05 7.43
CA LYS A 25 -11.01 -6.58 8.27
C LYS A 25 -10.75 -8.02 8.72
N TYR A 26 -10.12 -8.84 7.87
CA TYR A 26 -9.78 -10.23 8.20
C TYR A 26 -8.40 -10.40 8.87
N GLY A 27 -7.64 -9.31 9.02
CA GLY A 27 -6.31 -9.32 9.62
C GLY A 27 -5.21 -9.79 8.66
N GLU A 28 -5.49 -9.82 7.37
CA GLU A 28 -4.56 -10.22 6.31
C GLU A 28 -3.64 -9.05 5.92
N TYR A 29 -2.92 -8.51 6.90
CA TYR A 29 -2.15 -7.26 6.76
C TYR A 29 -0.99 -7.37 5.78
N GLN A 30 -0.36 -8.55 5.68
CA GLN A 30 0.70 -8.80 4.72
C GLN A 30 0.17 -8.72 3.29
N VAL A 31 -0.94 -9.44 3.01
CA VAL A 31 -1.61 -9.44 1.70
C VAL A 31 -2.05 -8.03 1.32
N PHE A 32 -2.65 -7.31 2.27
CA PHE A 32 -3.00 -5.90 2.08
C PHE A 32 -1.81 -5.05 1.63
N LEU A 33 -0.63 -5.17 2.27
CA LEU A 33 0.54 -4.36 1.91
C LEU A 33 1.08 -4.74 0.53
N GLU A 34 1.18 -6.04 0.23
CA GLU A 34 1.64 -6.54 -1.07
C GLU A 34 0.74 -6.03 -2.21
N ASP A 35 -0.58 -6.13 -2.07
CA ASP A 35 -1.54 -5.72 -3.09
C ASP A 35 -1.52 -4.21 -3.31
N ILE A 36 -1.43 -3.41 -2.24
CA ILE A 36 -1.35 -1.95 -2.36
C ILE A 36 -0.05 -1.53 -3.05
N ILE A 37 1.10 -2.10 -2.66
CA ILE A 37 2.40 -1.74 -3.24
C ILE A 37 2.45 -2.16 -4.71
N SER A 38 1.96 -3.35 -5.03
CA SER A 38 1.84 -3.85 -6.39
C SER A 38 0.93 -2.93 -7.24
N ALA A 39 -0.22 -2.54 -6.72
CA ALA A 39 -1.15 -1.65 -7.42
C ALA A 39 -0.57 -0.26 -7.65
N LEU A 40 0.15 0.29 -6.66
CA LEU A 40 0.81 1.59 -6.79
C LEU A 40 1.97 1.53 -7.81
N SER A 41 2.77 0.45 -7.79
CA SER A 41 3.85 0.22 -8.75
C SER A 41 3.30 0.08 -10.16
N SER A 42 2.23 -0.72 -10.35
CA SER A 42 1.57 -0.90 -11.65
C SER A 42 0.88 0.37 -12.16
N ALA A 43 0.47 1.28 -11.29
CA ALA A 43 -0.10 2.56 -11.70
C ALA A 43 0.97 3.51 -12.28
N ASP A 44 2.27 3.27 -12.02
CA ASP A 44 3.42 4.09 -12.41
C ASP A 44 3.20 5.59 -12.10
N ARG A 45 2.61 5.86 -10.93
CA ARG A 45 2.32 7.21 -10.45
C ARG A 45 3.13 7.55 -9.21
N PRO A 46 3.60 8.80 -9.09
CA PRO A 46 4.22 9.25 -7.86
C PRO A 46 3.25 9.14 -6.67
N VAL A 47 3.80 8.76 -5.52
CA VAL A 47 3.09 8.55 -4.27
C VAL A 47 3.53 9.63 -3.27
N PRO A 48 2.64 10.25 -2.49
CA PRO A 48 3.03 11.18 -1.44
C PRO A 48 4.09 10.57 -0.53
N ALA A 49 5.13 11.35 -0.21
CA ALA A 49 6.24 10.88 0.59
C ALA A 49 5.81 10.34 1.96
N ASP A 50 4.75 10.90 2.57
CA ASP A 50 4.20 10.41 3.83
C ASP A 50 3.56 9.01 3.70
N ILE A 51 2.90 8.73 2.58
CA ILE A 51 2.32 7.42 2.28
C ILE A 51 3.43 6.42 1.99
N LEU A 52 4.42 6.80 1.17
CA LEU A 52 5.55 5.94 0.83
C LEU A 52 6.35 5.55 2.09
N ASN A 53 6.69 6.53 2.93
CA ASN A 53 7.40 6.26 4.20
C ASN A 53 6.57 5.33 5.10
N LYS A 54 5.25 5.51 5.13
CA LYS A 54 4.39 4.65 5.93
C LYS A 54 4.32 3.22 5.38
N LEU A 55 4.30 3.04 4.06
CA LEU A 55 4.36 1.72 3.44
C LEU A 55 5.68 1.01 3.75
N VAL A 56 6.81 1.72 3.70
CA VAL A 56 8.12 1.17 4.06
C VAL A 56 8.16 0.73 5.53
N GLU A 57 7.68 1.58 6.44
CA GLU A 57 7.64 1.28 7.88
C GLU A 57 6.76 0.05 8.20
N GLU A 58 5.56 0.00 7.62
CA GLU A 58 4.63 -1.11 7.82
C GLU A 58 5.20 -2.39 7.18
N SER A 59 5.81 -2.31 6.00
CA SER A 59 6.40 -3.47 5.32
C SER A 59 7.51 -4.11 6.15
N ALA A 60 8.41 -3.29 6.72
CA ALA A 60 9.46 -3.77 7.62
C ALA A 60 8.89 -4.40 8.90
N SER A 61 7.76 -3.87 9.40
CA SER A 61 7.09 -4.41 10.60
C SER A 61 6.43 -5.77 10.36
N TRP A 62 6.09 -6.08 9.11
CA TRP A 62 5.44 -7.34 8.69
C TRP A 62 6.41 -8.32 8.00
N ASP A 63 7.73 -8.09 8.12
CA ASP A 63 8.79 -8.96 7.55
C ASP A 63 8.63 -9.16 6.02
N LEU A 64 8.13 -8.11 5.33
CA LEU A 64 8.08 -8.07 3.88
C LEU A 64 9.47 -7.79 3.30
N PRO A 65 9.75 -8.21 2.06
CA PRO A 65 11.04 -7.96 1.44
C PRO A 65 11.40 -6.46 1.45
N ASP A 66 12.63 -6.11 1.86
CA ASP A 66 13.11 -4.73 1.94
C ASP A 66 12.96 -3.95 0.62
N ASP A 67 12.95 -4.69 -0.50
CA ASP A 67 12.88 -4.14 -1.85
C ASP A 67 11.45 -4.06 -2.41
N ILE A 68 10.42 -4.42 -1.63
CA ILE A 68 9.02 -4.41 -2.07
C ILE A 68 8.57 -3.03 -2.53
N CYS A 69 9.03 -1.96 -1.88
CA CYS A 69 8.71 -0.57 -2.23
C CYS A 69 9.65 0.06 -3.26
N LYS A 70 10.64 -0.67 -3.81
CA LYS A 70 11.72 -0.08 -4.63
C LYS A 70 11.25 0.65 -5.89
N ASP A 71 10.11 0.21 -6.44
CA ASP A 71 9.56 0.74 -7.68
C ASP A 71 8.62 1.93 -7.44
N LEU A 72 8.29 2.20 -6.17
CA LEU A 72 7.49 3.36 -5.78
C LEU A 72 8.36 4.62 -5.75
N ARG A 73 7.85 5.72 -6.30
CA ARG A 73 8.56 7.01 -6.34
C ARG A 73 7.76 8.08 -5.60
N PRO A 74 8.43 8.95 -4.82
CA PRO A 74 7.76 10.08 -4.20
C PRO A 74 7.31 11.12 -5.23
N GLU A 75 6.24 11.86 -4.91
CA GLU A 75 5.82 13.12 -5.58
C GLU A 75 6.89 14.21 -5.54
#